data_AF-A0A3G2GB49-F1
#
_entry.id   AF-A0A3G2GB49-F1
#
_cell.length_a   1.000
_cell.length_b   1.000
_cell.length_c   1.000
_cell.angle_alpha   90.00
_cell.angle_beta   90.00
_cell.angle_gamma   90.00
#
_symmetry.space_group_name_H-M   'P 1'
#
loop_
_entity.id
_entity.type
_entity.pdbx_description
1 polymer ?
#
loop_
_entity_poly.entity_id
_entity_poly.type
_entity_poly.pdbx_seq_one_letter_code
_entity_poly.pdbx_strand_id
1 'polypeptide(L)'
;MKLIELAKELNVSPESIKQFIQDFDLDLIDCISTQFEVKEDFEKFARENVDFLKQYENDLDENKTVDQIAETINQPKEKIEKAIQEGQTNIYDNGFFRSSVSSYGIDNKLGGNYQFVYNYFGNKTKLQQRDFIGYRDLFFYISGILEPFLNPQQIKDWGINKPVGIILYGPPGSGKIFWATKIAEIINYKFKEVKKHYLGTSFVDGIQTNFNDFLLKMMKEDKVLLFLEDFDDIMMARSAENNVASCDLESQEVILHHISKFESEDVLMVGSANTVTDIDEEILAPGRFDVVIPVFPPNAAERSEIILYSMTKNLDKDSLLFKILKNNKADKIPFWSDIASKMKVFSNTMLIDFTQSLKKRIKNRYQKTKNEKLIIDETLLNGALRDAGAKLTEEYLNQIAQFLNDVIINNLDDFQMRIHSLKSELESYKEVEIPRREIGFQHNDESEV
;
A
#
# COMPACT_ATOMS: atom_id res chain seq x y z
N MET A 1 25.53 -21.87 12.79
CA MET A 1 25.04 -22.77 13.88
C MET A 1 23.91 -23.63 13.33
N LYS A 2 23.75 -24.91 13.72
CA LYS A 2 22.62 -25.72 13.22
C LYS A 2 21.32 -25.33 13.90
N LEU A 3 20.18 -25.46 13.21
CA LEU A 3 18.85 -25.16 13.78
C LEU A 3 18.57 -25.94 15.08
N ILE A 4 19.02 -27.19 15.13
CA ILE A 4 18.88 -28.06 16.32
C ILE A 4 19.69 -27.54 17.51
N GLU A 5 20.84 -26.92 17.25
CA GLU A 5 21.67 -26.35 18.31
C GLU A 5 21.03 -25.06 18.82
N LEU A 6 20.50 -24.22 17.92
CA LEU A 6 19.77 -23.00 18.28
C LEU A 6 18.53 -23.33 19.09
N ALA A 7 17.69 -24.25 18.61
CA ALA A 7 16.52 -24.76 19.30
C ALA A 7 16.85 -25.22 20.74
N LYS A 8 17.92 -26.02 20.88
CA LYS A 8 18.40 -26.49 22.18
C LYS A 8 18.87 -25.37 23.10
N GLU A 9 19.46 -24.31 22.56
CA GLU A 9 19.88 -23.15 23.33
C GLU A 9 18.69 -22.29 23.79
N LEU A 10 17.69 -22.10 22.94
CA LEU A 10 16.51 -21.31 23.25
C LEU A 10 15.49 -22.06 24.13
N ASN A 11 15.70 -23.37 24.37
CA ASN A 11 14.73 -24.28 24.99
C ASN A 11 13.39 -24.28 24.23
N VAL A 12 13.44 -24.44 22.91
CA VAL A 12 12.28 -24.59 22.01
C VAL A 12 12.55 -25.76 21.06
N SER A 13 11.54 -26.52 20.63
CA SER A 13 11.71 -27.61 19.67
C SER A 13 12.08 -27.11 18.26
N PRO A 14 12.98 -27.82 17.54
CA PRO A 14 13.31 -27.49 16.15
C PRO A 14 12.07 -27.50 15.23
N GLU A 15 11.13 -28.40 15.50
CA GLU A 15 9.86 -28.53 14.77
C GLU A 15 8.98 -27.29 14.94
N SER A 16 8.89 -26.74 16.16
CA SER A 16 8.15 -25.51 16.42
C SER A 16 8.76 -24.31 15.69
N ILE A 17 10.09 -24.17 15.69
CA ILE A 17 10.76 -23.08 14.96
C ILE A 17 10.53 -23.21 13.45
N LYS A 18 10.53 -24.44 12.90
CA LYS A 18 10.23 -24.67 11.49
C LYS A 18 8.78 -24.32 11.15
N GLN A 19 7.83 -24.69 12.00
CA GLN A 19 6.42 -24.36 11.80
C GLN A 19 6.18 -22.86 11.93
N PHE A 20 6.90 -22.19 12.83
CA PHE A 20 6.89 -20.74 12.96
C PHE A 20 7.32 -20.03 11.67
N ILE A 21 8.43 -20.46 11.05
CA ILE A 21 8.91 -19.90 9.78
C ILE A 21 7.82 -20.03 8.70
N GLN A 22 7.12 -21.16 8.65
CA GLN A 22 6.05 -21.40 7.67
C GLN A 22 4.77 -20.63 7.97
N ASP A 23 4.34 -20.57 9.22
CA ASP A 23 3.08 -19.94 9.62
C ASP A 23 3.12 -18.41 9.46
N PHE A 24 4.32 -17.83 9.53
CA PHE A 24 4.57 -16.39 9.40
C PHE A 24 5.14 -16.00 8.03
N ASP A 25 5.10 -16.91 7.05
CA ASP A 25 5.60 -16.70 5.68
C ASP A 25 7.02 -16.10 5.64
N LEU A 26 7.89 -16.52 6.55
CA LEU A 26 9.30 -16.13 6.53
C LEU A 26 10.02 -16.90 5.43
N ASP A 27 10.75 -16.20 4.57
CA ASP A 27 11.50 -16.82 3.51
C ASP A 27 12.55 -17.79 4.09
N LEU A 28 12.43 -19.07 3.71
CA LEU A 28 13.30 -20.15 4.18
C LEU A 28 14.78 -19.88 3.85
N ILE A 29 15.02 -19.19 2.73
CA ILE A 29 16.35 -18.77 2.28
C ILE A 29 16.95 -17.75 3.25
N ASP A 30 16.14 -16.92 3.90
CA ASP A 30 16.58 -15.89 4.84
C ASP A 30 16.74 -16.40 6.26
N CYS A 31 16.14 -17.55 6.56
CA CYS A 31 16.28 -18.20 7.85
C CYS A 31 17.41 -19.23 7.89
N ILE A 32 17.61 -19.99 6.80
CA ILE A 32 18.50 -21.16 6.76
C ILE A 32 19.36 -21.14 5.47
N SER A 33 20.67 -21.35 5.63
CA SER A 33 21.63 -21.47 4.53
C SER A 33 21.50 -22.79 3.76
N THR A 34 22.12 -22.87 2.58
CA THR A 34 22.15 -24.09 1.76
C THR A 34 22.90 -25.26 2.43
N GLN A 35 23.66 -24.99 3.48
CA GLN A 35 24.34 -25.98 4.33
C GLN A 35 23.51 -26.38 5.57
N PHE A 36 22.23 -25.99 5.63
CA PHE A 36 21.32 -26.21 6.76
C PHE A 36 21.78 -25.56 8.08
N GLU A 37 22.50 -24.44 7.97
CA GLU A 37 22.87 -23.61 9.11
C GLU A 37 21.92 -22.42 9.22
N VAL A 38 21.61 -22.02 10.45
CA VAL A 38 20.82 -20.82 10.71
C VAL A 38 21.65 -19.60 10.35
N LYS A 39 21.07 -18.68 9.57
CA LYS A 39 21.69 -17.38 9.26
C LYS A 39 21.73 -16.49 10.50
N GLU A 40 22.75 -15.64 10.60
CA GLU A 40 22.99 -14.81 11.78
C GLU A 40 21.80 -13.90 12.12
N ASP A 41 21.09 -13.39 11.12
CA ASP A 41 19.90 -12.54 11.32
C ASP A 41 18.75 -13.29 11.96
N PHE A 42 18.47 -14.52 11.51
CA PHE A 42 17.44 -15.36 12.12
C PHE A 42 17.86 -15.87 13.50
N GLU A 43 19.15 -16.15 13.71
CA GLU A 43 19.68 -16.49 15.02
C GLU A 43 19.48 -15.33 16.02
N LYS A 44 19.83 -14.11 15.61
CA LYS A 44 19.64 -12.90 16.42
C LYS A 44 18.17 -12.66 16.71
N PHE A 45 17.32 -12.76 15.69
CA PHE A 45 15.87 -12.69 15.84
C PHE A 45 15.36 -13.71 16.86
N ALA A 46 15.74 -14.99 16.73
CA ALA A 46 15.26 -16.05 17.59
C ALA A 46 15.72 -15.85 19.06
N ARG A 47 16.94 -15.35 19.27
CA ARG A 47 17.47 -14.97 20.59
C ARG A 47 16.76 -13.77 21.21
N GLU A 48 16.41 -12.77 20.40
CA GLU A 48 15.67 -11.59 20.85
C GLU A 48 14.18 -11.90 21.12
N ASN A 49 13.65 -13.01 20.60
CA ASN A 49 12.23 -13.36 20.64
C ASN A 49 11.95 -14.72 21.32
N VAL A 50 12.84 -15.19 22.20
CA VAL A 50 12.74 -16.52 22.85
C VAL A 50 11.44 -16.73 23.60
N ASP A 51 10.98 -15.72 24.34
CA ASP A 51 9.75 -15.84 25.16
C ASP A 51 8.52 -16.07 24.28
N PHE A 52 8.51 -15.45 23.09
CA PHE A 52 7.44 -15.64 22.12
C PHE A 52 7.54 -17.01 21.44
N LEU A 53 8.72 -17.44 21.03
CA LEU A 53 8.90 -18.78 20.45
C LEU A 53 8.45 -19.89 21.42
N LYS A 54 8.66 -19.71 22.73
CA LYS A 54 8.13 -20.60 23.77
C LYS A 54 6.62 -20.54 23.90
N GLN A 55 6.02 -19.35 23.84
CA GLN A 55 4.56 -19.22 23.87
C GLN A 55 3.91 -19.85 22.63
N TYR A 56 4.50 -19.63 21.46
CA TYR A 56 4.09 -20.24 20.20
C TYR A 56 4.20 -21.77 20.26
N GLU A 57 5.29 -22.32 20.81
CA GLU A 57 5.45 -23.76 21.00
C GLU A 57 4.40 -24.35 21.95
N ASN A 58 4.20 -23.73 23.11
CA ASN A 58 3.15 -24.17 24.05
C ASN A 58 1.77 -24.12 23.38
N ASP A 59 1.51 -23.10 22.57
CA ASP A 59 0.28 -22.95 21.79
C ASP A 59 0.14 -24.04 20.70
N LEU A 60 1.24 -24.42 20.06
CA LEU A 60 1.26 -25.43 19.00
C LEU A 60 1.02 -26.85 19.56
N ASP A 61 1.55 -27.14 20.76
CA ASP A 61 1.51 -28.47 21.40
C ASP A 61 0.22 -28.75 22.20
N GLU A 62 -0.59 -27.73 22.44
CA GLU A 62 -1.86 -27.85 23.16
C GLU A 62 -2.97 -28.49 22.30
N ASN A 63 -3.74 -29.42 22.88
CA ASN A 63 -4.98 -29.90 22.25
C ASN A 63 -6.08 -28.86 22.44
N LYS A 64 -6.55 -28.26 21.35
CA LYS A 64 -7.52 -27.15 21.38
C LYS A 64 -8.79 -27.49 20.63
N THR A 65 -9.89 -26.86 21.03
CA THR A 65 -11.13 -26.82 20.25
C THR A 65 -11.19 -25.54 19.40
N VAL A 66 -12.03 -25.51 18.36
CA VAL A 66 -12.24 -24.29 17.57
C VAL A 66 -12.67 -23.12 18.48
N ASP A 67 -13.45 -23.42 19.51
CA ASP A 67 -13.95 -22.42 20.46
C ASP A 67 -12.81 -21.78 21.26
N GLN A 68 -11.82 -22.58 21.69
CA GLN A 68 -10.64 -22.08 22.39
C GLN A 68 -9.73 -21.26 21.46
N ILE A 69 -9.55 -21.69 20.21
CA ILE A 69 -8.80 -20.92 19.21
C ILE A 69 -9.48 -19.57 18.96
N ALA A 70 -10.80 -19.57 18.80
CA ALA A 70 -11.62 -18.38 18.62
C ALA A 70 -11.51 -17.38 19.78
N GLU A 71 -11.46 -17.88 21.02
CA GLU A 71 -11.22 -17.05 22.20
C GLU A 71 -9.79 -16.49 22.23
N THR A 72 -8.78 -17.31 21.96
CA THR A 72 -7.37 -16.89 21.98
C THR A 72 -7.05 -15.80 20.95
N ILE A 73 -7.60 -15.91 19.74
CA ILE A 73 -7.32 -14.96 18.64
C ILE A 73 -8.43 -13.93 18.44
N ASN A 74 -9.50 -14.01 19.24
CA ASN A 74 -10.65 -13.11 19.22
C ASN A 74 -11.29 -12.97 17.82
N GLN A 75 -11.46 -14.10 17.10
CA GLN A 75 -12.05 -14.18 15.76
C GLN A 75 -13.30 -15.08 15.75
N PRO A 76 -14.25 -14.88 14.81
CA PRO A 76 -15.45 -15.71 14.71
C PRO A 76 -15.12 -17.17 14.35
N LYS A 77 -15.77 -18.11 15.06
CA LYS A 77 -15.66 -19.56 14.86
C LYS A 77 -15.76 -20.00 13.39
N GLU A 78 -16.74 -19.46 12.67
CA GLU A 78 -17.01 -19.78 11.26
C GLU A 78 -15.84 -19.47 10.32
N LYS A 79 -15.06 -18.42 10.62
CA LYS A 79 -13.86 -18.08 9.83
C LYS A 79 -12.69 -19.02 10.12
N ILE A 80 -12.55 -19.42 11.38
CA ILE A 80 -11.52 -20.34 11.84
C ILE A 80 -11.76 -21.72 11.25
N GLU A 81 -13.00 -22.21 11.27
CA GLU A 81 -13.37 -23.50 10.64
C GLU A 81 -13.05 -23.49 9.14
N LYS A 82 -13.33 -22.38 8.45
CA LYS A 82 -13.03 -22.24 7.02
C LYS A 82 -11.52 -22.21 6.74
N ALA A 83 -10.74 -21.43 7.50
CA ALA A 83 -9.29 -21.36 7.35
C ALA A 83 -8.59 -22.69 7.66
N ILE A 84 -9.11 -23.46 8.62
CA ILE A 84 -8.61 -24.80 8.95
C ILE A 84 -8.95 -25.79 7.82
N GLN A 85 -10.17 -25.73 7.25
CA GLN A 85 -10.59 -26.60 6.15
C GLN A 85 -9.83 -26.34 4.83
N GLU A 86 -9.43 -25.09 4.57
CA GLU A 86 -8.66 -24.72 3.38
C GLU A 86 -7.18 -25.13 3.47
N GLY A 87 -6.66 -25.40 4.67
CA GLY A 87 -5.24 -25.63 4.93
C GLY A 87 -4.76 -27.08 5.04
N GLN A 88 -5.61 -28.06 5.41
CA GLN A 88 -5.20 -29.47 5.58
C GLN A 88 -6.32 -30.47 5.27
N THR A 89 -5.97 -31.56 4.56
CA THR A 89 -6.82 -32.74 4.39
C THR A 89 -6.67 -33.68 5.59
N ASN A 90 -7.79 -34.03 6.23
CA ASN A 90 -7.97 -35.08 7.25
C ASN A 90 -7.21 -34.94 8.58
N ILE A 91 -7.82 -34.32 9.61
CA ILE A 91 -7.76 -34.81 11.00
C ILE A 91 -9.06 -34.41 11.73
N TYR A 92 -10.13 -35.20 11.56
CA TYR A 92 -11.26 -35.17 12.50
C TYR A 92 -11.16 -36.41 13.37
N ASP A 93 -10.74 -36.26 14.62
CA ASP A 93 -10.90 -37.29 15.63
C ASP A 93 -11.57 -36.69 16.88
N ASN A 94 -12.84 -37.07 17.09
CA ASN A 94 -13.65 -36.76 18.27
C ASN A 94 -13.79 -35.27 18.71
N GLY A 95 -13.70 -34.31 17.79
CA GLY A 95 -14.00 -32.89 18.07
C GLY A 95 -12.88 -32.13 18.81
N PHE A 96 -11.71 -32.74 18.97
CA PHE A 96 -10.50 -32.10 19.46
C PHE A 96 -9.46 -32.03 18.33
N PHE A 97 -8.81 -30.87 18.14
CA PHE A 97 -7.68 -30.77 17.23
C PHE A 97 -6.43 -31.30 17.94
N ARG A 98 -5.78 -32.30 17.34
CA ARG A 98 -4.45 -32.73 17.75
C ARG A 98 -3.39 -31.90 17.00
N SER A 99 -2.74 -31.02 17.76
CA SER A 99 -1.47 -30.28 17.56
C SER A 99 -0.72 -30.44 16.22
N SER A 100 -1.14 -29.68 15.20
CA SER A 100 -0.25 -29.25 14.11
C SER A 100 -0.55 -27.81 13.64
N VAL A 101 -1.48 -27.12 14.29
CA VAL A 101 -2.00 -25.83 13.83
C VAL A 101 -1.96 -24.84 14.98
N SER A 102 -1.05 -23.87 14.89
CA SER A 102 -0.98 -22.78 15.85
C SER A 102 -2.21 -21.88 15.73
N SER A 103 -2.75 -21.44 16.87
CA SER A 103 -3.81 -20.43 16.90
C SER A 103 -3.33 -19.15 16.21
N TYR A 104 -2.06 -18.80 16.41
CA TYR A 104 -1.41 -17.67 15.74
C TYR A 104 -1.26 -17.87 14.22
N GLY A 105 -0.90 -19.07 13.76
CA GLY A 105 -0.84 -19.38 12.33
C GLY A 105 -2.20 -19.22 11.62
N ILE A 106 -3.30 -19.60 12.27
CA ILE A 106 -4.67 -19.42 11.73
C ILE A 106 -5.05 -17.94 11.69
N ASP A 107 -4.73 -17.17 12.73
CA ASP A 107 -5.02 -15.73 12.74
C ASP A 107 -4.26 -14.99 11.63
N ASN A 108 -2.99 -15.35 11.37
CA ASN A 108 -2.21 -14.78 10.26
C ASN A 108 -2.93 -15.01 8.91
N LYS A 109 -3.36 -16.25 8.64
CA LYS A 109 -4.14 -16.60 7.42
C LYS A 109 -5.48 -15.87 7.32
N LEU A 110 -6.07 -15.50 8.45
CA LEU A 110 -7.33 -14.76 8.53
C LEU A 110 -7.16 -13.24 8.49
N GLY A 111 -5.93 -12.73 8.29
CA GLY A 111 -5.64 -11.30 8.25
C GLY A 111 -5.61 -10.65 9.64
N GLY A 112 -5.16 -11.41 10.64
CA GLY A 112 -5.09 -11.09 12.06
C GLY A 112 -4.53 -9.70 12.40
N ASN A 113 -5.04 -9.14 13.51
CA ASN A 113 -4.65 -7.83 14.00
C ASN A 113 -3.72 -8.00 15.21
N TYR A 114 -2.43 -8.16 14.93
CA TYR A 114 -1.42 -8.51 15.93
C TYR A 114 -0.96 -7.32 16.77
N GLN A 115 -1.82 -6.87 17.70
CA GLN A 115 -1.46 -5.81 18.65
C GLN A 115 -0.16 -6.11 19.41
N PHE A 116 0.21 -7.38 19.62
CA PHE A 116 1.43 -7.75 20.37
C PHE A 116 2.72 -7.79 19.52
N VAL A 117 2.65 -8.12 18.22
CA VAL A 117 3.80 -7.97 17.30
C VAL A 117 4.15 -6.48 17.18
N TYR A 118 3.12 -5.61 17.13
CA TYR A 118 3.27 -4.15 17.25
C TYR A 118 3.79 -3.69 18.64
N ASN A 119 3.53 -4.44 19.72
CA ASN A 119 4.05 -4.12 21.06
C ASN A 119 5.51 -4.55 21.25
N TYR A 120 5.95 -5.65 20.63
CA TYR A 120 7.29 -6.20 20.84
C TYR A 120 8.36 -5.52 19.97
N PHE A 121 8.06 -5.23 18.70
CA PHE A 121 8.87 -4.34 17.86
C PHE A 121 8.68 -2.84 18.21
N GLY A 122 7.79 -2.54 19.16
CA GLY A 122 7.15 -1.24 19.39
C GLY A 122 7.95 -0.17 20.15
N ASN A 123 9.13 -0.45 20.68
CA ASN A 123 9.81 0.53 21.53
C ASN A 123 10.60 1.63 20.78
N LYS A 124 10.56 1.69 19.44
CA LYS A 124 11.46 2.58 18.68
C LYS A 124 10.85 3.72 17.86
N THR A 125 9.54 3.84 17.66
CA THR A 125 9.02 4.95 16.83
C THR A 125 7.69 5.54 17.30
N LYS A 126 7.56 6.87 17.19
CA LYS A 126 6.32 7.67 17.45
C LYS A 126 5.16 7.34 16.48
N LEU A 127 5.26 6.25 15.71
CA LEU A 127 4.29 5.81 14.71
C LEU A 127 3.16 4.94 15.29
N GLN A 128 3.25 4.51 16.56
CA GLN A 128 2.27 3.67 17.27
C GLN A 128 0.82 4.20 17.33
N GLN A 129 0.57 5.48 17.00
CA GLN A 129 -0.78 6.05 17.09
C GLN A 129 -1.56 6.06 15.77
N ARG A 130 -1.05 5.46 14.69
CA ARG A 130 -1.77 5.44 13.42
C ARG A 130 -2.12 4.00 13.02
N ASP A 131 -3.40 3.66 13.19
CA ASP A 131 -4.05 2.57 12.46
C ASP A 131 -3.72 2.77 10.98
N PHE A 132 -2.94 1.86 10.41
CA PHE A 132 -2.58 1.93 9.00
C PHE A 132 -3.73 1.29 8.19
N ILE A 133 -4.31 2.08 7.29
CA ILE A 133 -5.57 1.76 6.58
C ILE A 133 -5.21 1.43 5.14
N GLY A 134 -5.30 0.15 4.78
CA GLY A 134 -4.84 -0.42 3.51
C GLY A 134 -3.34 -0.27 3.26
N TYR A 135 -2.84 -0.80 2.13
CA TYR A 135 -1.46 -0.64 1.60
C TYR A 135 -0.32 -1.21 2.45
N ARG A 136 -0.60 -2.25 3.25
CA ARG A 136 0.39 -2.81 4.20
C ARG A 136 1.67 -3.26 3.51
N ASP A 137 1.52 -3.90 2.36
CA ASP A 137 2.59 -4.31 1.46
C ASP A 137 3.53 -3.16 1.10
N LEU A 138 2.96 -2.05 0.61
CA LEU A 138 3.69 -0.86 0.21
C LEU A 138 4.36 -0.18 1.42
N PHE A 139 3.73 -0.18 2.59
CA PHE A 139 4.32 0.34 3.82
C PHE A 139 5.60 -0.41 4.21
N PHE A 140 5.56 -1.75 4.18
CA PHE A 140 6.72 -2.56 4.52
C PHE A 140 7.83 -2.41 3.48
N TYR A 141 7.49 -2.40 2.20
CA TYR A 141 8.44 -2.14 1.12
C TYR A 141 9.17 -0.79 1.29
N ILE A 142 8.40 0.30 1.49
CA ILE A 142 8.97 1.62 1.76
C ILE A 142 9.82 1.61 3.04
N SER A 143 9.36 0.95 4.10
CA SER A 143 10.11 0.90 5.38
C SER A 143 11.45 0.21 5.23
N GLY A 144 11.55 -0.85 4.40
CA GLY A 144 12.82 -1.51 4.07
C GLY A 144 13.77 -0.57 3.33
N ILE A 145 13.29 0.13 2.30
CA ILE A 145 14.07 1.14 1.57
C ILE A 145 14.59 2.24 2.50
N LEU A 146 13.78 2.65 3.47
CA LEU A 146 14.11 3.73 4.40
C LEU A 146 14.96 3.28 5.59
N GLU A 147 15.29 1.99 5.73
CA GLU A 147 16.05 1.46 6.85
C GLU A 147 17.38 2.21 7.10
N PRO A 148 18.17 2.63 6.09
CA PRO A 148 19.40 3.38 6.31
C PRO A 148 19.18 4.73 7.03
N PHE A 149 17.99 5.34 6.91
CA PHE A 149 17.65 6.55 7.67
C PHE A 149 17.31 6.26 9.13
N LEU A 150 16.73 5.09 9.39
CA LEU A 150 16.22 4.69 10.70
C LEU A 150 17.31 4.07 11.57
N ASN A 151 18.28 3.39 10.96
CA ASN A 151 19.34 2.69 11.63
C ASN A 151 20.73 3.11 11.13
N PRO A 152 21.37 4.13 11.74
CA PRO A 152 22.71 4.58 11.36
C PRO A 152 23.79 3.50 11.47
N GLN A 153 23.52 2.41 12.20
CA GLN A 153 24.42 1.27 12.30
C GLN A 153 24.54 0.53 10.96
N GLN A 154 23.46 0.51 10.15
CA GLN A 154 23.48 -0.08 8.81
C GLN A 154 24.56 0.57 7.93
N ILE A 155 24.62 1.91 7.97
CA ILE A 155 25.61 2.69 7.22
C ILE A 155 27.04 2.36 7.70
N LYS A 156 27.24 2.25 9.02
CA LYS A 156 28.57 2.01 9.62
C LYS A 156 29.09 0.60 9.40
N ASP A 157 28.23 -0.40 9.56
CA ASP A 157 28.64 -1.80 9.57
C ASP A 157 28.67 -2.39 8.15
N TRP A 158 27.77 -1.92 7.28
CA TRP A 158 27.56 -2.51 5.95
C TRP A 158 27.87 -1.56 4.79
N GLY A 159 28.13 -0.28 5.07
CA GLY A 159 28.41 0.71 4.02
C GLY A 159 27.21 0.98 3.10
N ILE A 160 25.99 0.72 3.57
CA ILE A 160 24.76 0.99 2.82
C ILE A 160 24.51 2.49 2.85
N ASN A 161 24.39 3.12 1.68
CA ASN A 161 24.14 4.56 1.56
C ASN A 161 22.65 4.87 1.71
N LYS A 162 22.34 6.09 2.13
CA LYS A 162 20.95 6.58 2.10
C LYS A 162 20.57 6.88 0.65
N PRO A 163 19.35 6.57 0.20
CA PRO A 163 18.89 7.06 -1.08
C PRO A 163 18.77 8.59 -1.03
N VAL A 164 19.27 9.28 -2.06
CA VAL A 164 19.24 10.75 -2.15
C VAL A 164 18.03 11.27 -2.95
N GLY A 165 17.49 10.42 -3.83
CA GLY A 165 16.30 10.68 -4.63
C GLY A 165 15.36 9.48 -4.63
N ILE A 166 14.07 9.72 -4.43
CA ILE A 166 13.01 8.72 -4.55
C ILE A 166 11.97 9.20 -5.56
N ILE A 167 11.49 8.34 -6.44
CA ILE A 167 10.36 8.63 -7.34
C ILE A 167 9.16 7.80 -6.90
N LEU A 168 8.09 8.47 -6.49
CA LEU A 168 6.78 7.85 -6.29
C LEU A 168 6.00 7.91 -7.59
N TYR A 169 5.74 6.79 -8.23
CA TYR A 169 5.04 6.78 -9.52
C TYR A 169 3.73 6.01 -9.46
N GLY A 170 2.75 6.41 -10.27
CA GLY A 170 1.46 5.74 -10.34
C GLY A 170 0.34 6.62 -10.88
N PRO A 171 -0.85 6.07 -11.12
CA PRO A 171 -1.95 6.81 -11.72
C PRO A 171 -2.42 7.98 -10.84
N PRO A 172 -3.12 8.97 -11.42
CA PRO A 172 -3.61 10.11 -10.65
C PRO A 172 -4.59 9.70 -9.55
N GLY A 173 -4.45 10.32 -8.38
CA GLY A 173 -5.28 10.01 -7.22
C GLY A 173 -4.90 8.74 -6.47
N SER A 174 -3.75 8.12 -6.74
CA SER A 174 -3.22 6.98 -5.97
C SER A 174 -2.63 7.37 -4.60
N GLY A 175 -2.43 8.66 -4.34
CA GLY A 175 -1.95 9.15 -3.03
C GLY A 175 -0.44 9.34 -2.92
N LYS A 176 0.25 9.62 -4.04
CA LYS A 176 1.71 9.89 -4.08
C LYS A 176 2.15 10.94 -3.04
N ILE A 177 1.48 12.10 -2.98
CA ILE A 177 1.78 13.17 -1.99
C ILE A 177 1.60 12.68 -0.54
N PHE A 178 0.55 11.88 -0.29
CA PHE A 178 0.32 11.28 1.02
C PHE A 178 1.49 10.38 1.41
N TRP A 179 1.97 9.55 0.49
CA TRP A 179 3.13 8.69 0.71
C TRP A 179 4.42 9.48 0.91
N ALA A 180 4.67 10.55 0.15
CA ALA A 180 5.81 11.42 0.38
C ALA A 180 5.76 12.06 1.78
N THR A 181 4.57 12.48 2.23
CA THR A 181 4.36 13.00 3.59
C THR A 181 4.63 11.91 4.64
N LYS A 182 4.22 10.65 4.38
CA LYS A 182 4.50 9.52 5.26
C LYS A 182 5.96 9.17 5.32
N ILE A 183 6.67 9.17 4.20
CA ILE A 183 8.12 8.97 4.15
C ILE A 183 8.79 9.99 5.07
N ALA A 184 8.49 11.29 4.90
CA ALA A 184 9.01 12.35 5.77
C ALA A 184 8.72 12.09 7.27
N GLU A 185 7.50 11.67 7.62
CA GLU A 185 7.15 11.33 8.99
C GLU A 185 7.94 10.13 9.53
N ILE A 186 8.14 9.08 8.72
CA ILE A 186 8.85 7.85 9.10
C ILE A 186 10.31 8.15 9.44
N ILE A 187 10.99 8.90 8.57
CA ILE A 187 12.40 9.26 8.77
C ILE A 187 12.59 10.50 9.67
N ASN A 188 11.50 11.11 10.14
CA ASN A 188 11.49 12.33 10.95
C ASN A 188 12.16 13.53 10.26
N TYR A 189 11.80 13.76 8.99
CA TYR A 189 12.21 14.90 8.16
C TYR A 189 11.07 15.91 8.05
N LYS A 190 11.42 17.18 7.83
CA LYS A 190 10.44 18.25 7.55
C LYS A 190 10.01 18.14 6.08
N PHE A 191 8.73 17.88 5.86
CA PHE A 191 8.14 17.88 4.52
C PHE A 191 8.03 19.31 3.96
N LYS A 192 8.55 19.51 2.74
CA LYS A 192 8.49 20.77 1.99
C LYS A 192 8.11 20.50 0.54
N GLU A 193 6.95 20.99 0.15
CA GLU A 193 6.51 20.94 -1.25
C GLU A 193 7.21 22.04 -2.06
N VAL A 194 7.84 21.65 -3.17
CA VAL A 194 8.48 22.54 -4.13
C VAL A 194 7.43 22.93 -5.17
N LYS A 195 6.89 24.13 -5.04
CA LYS A 195 5.90 24.65 -5.99
C LYS A 195 6.55 24.94 -7.34
N LYS A 196 5.82 24.69 -8.43
CA LYS A 196 6.30 24.89 -9.82
C LYS A 196 6.87 26.30 -10.10
N HIS A 197 6.37 27.35 -9.45
CA HIS A 197 6.94 28.70 -9.60
C HIS A 197 8.32 28.88 -8.97
N TYR A 198 8.80 27.97 -8.13
CA TYR A 198 10.18 27.97 -7.69
C TYR A 198 11.13 27.37 -8.72
N LEU A 199 10.61 26.70 -9.76
CA LEU A 199 11.41 26.13 -10.84
C LEU A 199 11.77 27.22 -11.84
N GLY A 200 13.06 27.32 -12.17
CA GLY A 200 13.62 28.43 -12.94
C GLY A 200 13.71 29.75 -12.19
N THR A 201 13.63 30.87 -12.92
CA THR A 201 13.76 32.22 -12.39
C THR A 201 12.40 32.86 -12.12
N SER A 202 12.13 33.24 -10.86
CA SER A 202 10.85 33.83 -10.44
C SER A 202 11.03 35.07 -9.57
N PHE A 203 9.97 35.89 -9.49
CA PHE A 203 9.90 37.03 -8.59
C PHE A 203 9.02 36.69 -7.39
N VAL A 204 9.61 36.56 -6.21
CA VAL A 204 8.89 36.39 -4.95
C VAL A 204 9.09 37.66 -4.11
N ASP A 205 7.99 38.32 -3.73
CA ASP A 205 7.99 39.54 -2.92
C ASP A 205 8.87 40.70 -3.49
N GLY A 206 8.96 40.79 -4.81
CA GLY A 206 9.74 41.83 -5.51
C GLY A 206 11.25 41.54 -5.61
N ILE A 207 11.70 40.37 -5.16
CA ILE A 207 13.08 39.90 -5.27
C ILE A 207 13.13 38.78 -6.31
N GLN A 208 14.07 38.90 -7.26
CA GLN A 208 14.37 37.83 -8.21
C GLN A 208 15.07 36.70 -7.45
N THR A 209 14.45 35.52 -7.43
CA THR A 209 14.99 34.31 -6.81
C THR A 209 14.95 33.19 -7.85
N ASN A 210 16.02 32.44 -7.98
CA ASN A 210 16.05 31.25 -8.83
C ASN A 210 15.93 29.97 -8.01
N PHE A 211 15.63 28.87 -8.68
CA PHE A 211 15.55 27.54 -8.07
C PHE A 211 16.83 27.15 -7.31
N ASN A 212 17.99 27.54 -7.82
CA ASN A 212 19.28 27.28 -7.18
C ASN A 212 19.38 27.94 -5.78
N ASP A 213 18.97 29.19 -5.64
CA ASP A 213 18.98 29.90 -4.34
C ASP A 213 18.00 29.25 -3.35
N PHE A 214 16.82 28.82 -3.86
CA PHE A 214 15.86 28.06 -3.06
C PHE A 214 16.47 26.74 -2.57
N LEU A 215 17.08 25.96 -3.46
CA LEU A 215 17.69 24.68 -3.12
C LEU A 215 18.84 24.86 -2.11
N LEU A 216 19.73 25.83 -2.33
CA LEU A 216 20.81 26.17 -1.39
C LEU A 216 20.30 26.60 -0.02
N LYS A 217 19.13 27.25 0.06
CA LYS A 217 18.48 27.57 1.33
C LYS A 217 17.94 26.32 2.01
N MET A 218 17.31 25.41 1.26
CA MET A 218 16.78 24.16 1.79
C MET A 218 17.88 23.21 2.27
N MET A 219 19.02 23.14 1.56
CA MET A 219 20.19 22.35 1.98
C MET A 219 20.79 22.82 3.32
N LYS A 220 20.51 24.05 3.76
CA LYS A 220 20.91 24.54 5.09
C LYS A 220 19.91 24.19 6.19
N GLU A 221 18.72 23.70 5.83
CA GLU A 221 17.74 23.24 6.81
C GLU A 221 18.06 21.81 7.25
N ASP A 222 18.12 21.58 8.56
CA ASP A 222 18.32 20.25 9.11
C ASP A 222 17.12 19.33 8.81
N LYS A 223 17.42 18.17 8.20
CA LYS A 223 16.52 17.05 7.85
C LYS A 223 15.29 17.48 7.09
N VAL A 224 15.45 17.76 5.79
CA VAL A 224 14.38 18.24 4.93
C VAL A 224 14.07 17.24 3.81
N LEU A 225 12.78 16.96 3.62
CA LEU A 225 12.27 16.22 2.47
C LEU A 225 11.66 17.21 1.49
N LEU A 226 12.26 17.34 0.31
CA LEU A 226 11.79 18.18 -0.78
C LEU A 226 10.91 17.35 -1.72
N PHE A 227 9.64 17.72 -1.84
CA PHE A 227 8.69 17.01 -2.69
C PHE A 227 8.39 17.80 -3.96
N LEU A 228 8.62 17.18 -5.13
CA LEU A 228 8.35 17.77 -6.44
C LEU A 228 7.15 17.06 -7.08
N GLU A 229 6.09 17.80 -7.35
CA GLU A 229 4.95 17.32 -8.15
C GLU A 229 5.30 17.31 -9.64
N ASP A 230 4.67 16.41 -10.39
CA ASP A 230 4.87 16.24 -11.84
C ASP A 230 6.35 16.16 -12.22
N PHE A 231 7.10 15.35 -11.47
CA PHE A 231 8.54 15.18 -11.62
C PHE A 231 8.92 14.61 -12.98
N ASP A 232 8.08 13.74 -13.55
CA ASP A 232 8.21 13.22 -14.91
C ASP A 232 8.18 14.31 -15.98
N ASP A 233 7.31 15.31 -15.84
CA ASP A 233 7.27 16.46 -16.74
C ASP A 233 8.54 17.31 -16.62
N ILE A 234 9.01 17.54 -15.39
CA ILE A 234 10.18 18.38 -15.10
C ILE A 234 11.47 17.69 -15.56
N MET A 235 11.54 16.37 -15.47
CA MET A 235 12.75 15.55 -15.71
C MET A 235 12.70 14.79 -17.03
N MET A 236 11.85 15.23 -17.95
CA MET A 236 11.66 14.60 -19.24
C MET A 236 12.95 14.60 -20.07
N ALA A 237 13.24 13.47 -20.71
CA ALA A 237 14.38 13.32 -21.60
C ALA A 237 14.29 14.26 -22.82
N ARG A 238 15.44 14.78 -23.25
CA ARG A 238 15.51 15.60 -24.47
C ARG A 238 15.37 14.73 -25.72
N SER A 239 14.47 15.12 -26.62
CA SER A 239 14.35 14.49 -27.95
C SER A 239 14.16 15.54 -29.04
N ALA A 240 14.41 15.17 -30.30
CA ALA A 240 14.19 16.06 -31.45
C ALA A 240 12.70 16.43 -31.64
N GLU A 241 11.80 15.66 -31.04
CA GLU A 241 10.35 15.82 -31.14
C GLU A 241 9.76 16.55 -29.91
N ASN A 242 10.49 16.59 -28.78
CA ASN A 242 10.02 17.19 -27.52
C ASN A 242 10.81 18.47 -27.19
N ASN A 243 10.12 19.62 -27.26
CA ASN A 243 10.66 20.88 -26.75
C ASN A 243 10.47 20.96 -25.22
N VAL A 244 11.51 20.61 -24.45
CA VAL A 244 11.54 20.83 -22.99
C VAL A 244 11.63 22.33 -22.70
N ALA A 245 10.83 22.82 -21.75
CA ALA A 245 10.86 24.24 -21.37
C ALA A 245 12.22 24.61 -20.76
N SER A 246 12.70 25.83 -21.02
CA SER A 246 14.01 26.27 -20.53
C SER A 246 14.12 26.29 -19.01
N CYS A 247 13.00 26.55 -18.30
CA CYS A 247 12.95 26.51 -16.83
C CYS A 247 13.13 25.10 -16.27
N ASP A 248 12.63 24.09 -16.99
CA ASP A 248 12.72 22.70 -16.56
C ASP A 248 14.15 22.21 -16.74
N LEU A 249 14.79 22.54 -17.88
CA LEU A 249 16.22 22.27 -18.11
C LEU A 249 17.12 22.91 -17.05
N GLU A 250 16.88 24.20 -16.72
CA GLU A 250 17.63 24.86 -15.65
C GLU A 250 17.46 24.13 -14.31
N SER A 251 16.25 23.65 -14.02
CA SER A 251 15.96 22.93 -12.78
C SER A 251 16.60 21.53 -12.73
N GLN A 252 16.59 20.81 -13.85
CA GLN A 252 17.30 19.53 -14.03
C GLN A 252 18.80 19.68 -13.76
N GLU A 253 19.45 20.67 -14.40
CA GLU A 253 20.88 20.95 -14.23
C GLU A 253 21.23 21.30 -12.79
N VAL A 254 20.41 22.13 -12.13
CA VAL A 254 20.60 22.49 -10.72
C VAL A 254 20.49 21.28 -9.79
N ILE A 255 19.52 20.40 -10.01
CA ILE A 255 19.38 19.16 -9.22
C ILE A 255 20.59 18.26 -9.43
N LEU A 256 20.96 17.99 -10.69
CA LEU A 256 22.13 17.14 -11.02
C LEU A 256 23.44 17.69 -10.44
N HIS A 257 23.61 19.01 -10.43
CA HIS A 257 24.79 19.66 -9.87
C HIS A 257 24.90 19.46 -8.34
N HIS A 258 23.78 19.48 -7.61
CA HIS A 258 23.79 19.43 -6.14
C HIS A 258 23.43 18.08 -5.53
N ILE A 259 22.92 17.11 -6.30
CA ILE A 259 22.43 15.82 -5.78
C ILE A 259 23.47 15.05 -4.97
N SER A 260 24.75 15.13 -5.36
CA SER A 260 25.86 14.50 -4.62
C SER A 260 26.06 15.04 -3.20
N LYS A 261 25.51 16.21 -2.88
CA LYS A 261 25.56 16.83 -1.56
C LYS A 261 24.35 16.53 -0.70
N PHE A 262 23.26 15.98 -1.28
CA PHE A 262 22.01 15.77 -0.56
C PHE A 262 22.18 14.82 0.63
N GLU A 263 22.96 13.75 0.47
CA GLU A 263 23.25 12.83 1.57
C GLU A 263 23.95 13.52 2.74
N SER A 264 25.00 14.31 2.46
CA SER A 264 25.78 15.00 3.50
C SER A 264 25.04 16.14 4.20
N GLU A 265 24.04 16.73 3.52
CA GLU A 265 23.24 17.84 4.03
C GLU A 265 21.89 17.35 4.60
N ASP A 266 21.69 16.04 4.76
CA ASP A 266 20.45 15.41 5.22
C ASP A 266 19.20 15.90 4.43
N VAL A 267 19.34 16.02 3.11
CA VAL A 267 18.26 16.34 2.17
C VAL A 267 17.82 15.07 1.48
N LEU A 268 16.51 14.82 1.44
CA LEU A 268 15.91 13.78 0.61
C LEU A 268 14.99 14.44 -0.42
N MET A 269 15.21 14.19 -1.70
CA MET A 269 14.29 14.67 -2.74
C MET A 269 13.34 13.55 -3.16
N VAL A 270 12.04 13.85 -3.21
CA VAL A 270 10.99 12.91 -3.62
C VAL A 270 10.21 13.50 -4.79
N GLY A 271 10.25 12.86 -5.95
CA GLY A 271 9.45 13.23 -7.11
C GLY A 271 8.15 12.43 -7.15
N SER A 272 7.05 13.04 -7.59
CA SER A 272 5.86 12.29 -7.99
C SER A 272 5.75 12.21 -9.50
N ALA A 273 5.54 11.02 -10.04
CA ALA A 273 5.38 10.80 -11.47
C ALA A 273 4.09 10.03 -11.79
N ASN A 274 3.60 10.16 -13.02
CA ASN A 274 2.57 9.29 -13.56
C ASN A 274 3.19 8.09 -14.28
N THR A 275 4.32 8.32 -14.96
CA THR A 275 5.13 7.30 -15.65
C THR A 275 6.60 7.53 -15.35
N VAL A 276 7.38 6.45 -15.32
CA VAL A 276 8.86 6.56 -15.24
C VAL A 276 9.54 6.45 -16.61
N THR A 277 8.77 6.14 -17.66
CA THR A 277 9.30 5.83 -19.00
C THR A 277 9.95 7.04 -19.66
N ASP A 278 9.39 8.25 -19.45
CA ASP A 278 9.82 9.46 -20.16
C ASP A 278 10.89 10.26 -19.40
N ILE A 279 11.28 9.80 -18.20
CA ILE A 279 12.30 10.43 -17.36
C ILE A 279 13.68 10.18 -17.94
N ASP A 280 14.53 11.21 -17.95
CA ASP A 280 15.91 11.10 -18.43
C ASP A 280 16.70 10.02 -17.65
N GLU A 281 17.33 9.09 -18.38
CA GLU A 281 18.15 8.02 -17.80
C GLU A 281 19.29 8.57 -16.94
N GLU A 282 19.78 9.78 -17.25
CA GLU A 282 20.77 10.47 -16.43
C GLU A 282 20.22 10.75 -15.03
N ILE A 283 18.93 11.10 -14.89
CA ILE A 283 18.28 11.35 -13.59
C ILE A 283 18.10 10.05 -12.81
N LEU A 284 17.80 8.94 -13.50
CA LEU A 284 17.59 7.61 -12.90
C LEU A 284 18.88 6.86 -12.56
N ALA A 285 20.05 7.39 -12.90
CA ALA A 285 21.32 6.72 -12.67
C ALA A 285 21.60 6.46 -11.16
N PRO A 286 22.36 5.40 -10.82
CA PRO A 286 22.69 5.07 -9.43
C PRO A 286 23.26 6.24 -8.63
N GLY A 287 22.81 6.40 -7.38
CA GLY A 287 23.17 7.53 -6.52
C GLY A 287 22.47 8.84 -6.86
N ARG A 288 21.42 8.82 -7.70
CA ARG A 288 20.55 9.95 -8.02
C ARG A 288 19.10 9.62 -7.63
N PHE A 289 18.22 9.40 -8.60
CA PHE A 289 16.84 8.95 -8.38
C PHE A 289 16.68 7.48 -8.77
N ASP A 290 17.53 6.64 -8.20
CA ASP A 290 17.61 5.20 -8.46
C ASP A 290 16.58 4.37 -7.67
N VAL A 291 15.86 5.00 -6.73
CA VAL A 291 14.77 4.37 -6.00
C VAL A 291 13.42 4.78 -6.59
N VAL A 292 12.78 3.85 -7.30
CA VAL A 292 11.42 4.01 -7.83
C VAL A 292 10.43 3.18 -7.01
N ILE A 293 9.33 3.80 -6.58
CA ILE A 293 8.34 3.19 -5.70
C ILE A 293 6.95 3.31 -6.32
N PRO A 294 6.29 2.17 -6.64
CA PRO A 294 4.97 2.17 -7.25
C PRO A 294 3.87 2.43 -6.22
N VAL A 295 3.02 3.41 -6.51
CA VAL A 295 1.82 3.71 -5.71
C VAL A 295 0.58 3.25 -6.47
N PHE A 296 0.17 2.03 -6.16
CA PHE A 296 -0.98 1.37 -6.77
C PHE A 296 -2.31 2.05 -6.44
N PRO A 297 -3.36 1.87 -7.27
CA PRO A 297 -4.73 2.01 -6.79
C PRO A 297 -5.04 0.94 -5.72
N PRO A 298 -5.99 1.20 -4.81
CA PRO A 298 -6.34 0.29 -3.72
C PRO A 298 -7.01 -0.99 -4.24
N ASN A 299 -6.64 -2.13 -3.66
CA ASN A 299 -7.27 -3.43 -3.88
C ASN A 299 -8.63 -3.53 -3.16
N ALA A 300 -9.37 -4.62 -3.39
CA ALA A 300 -10.73 -4.78 -2.86
C ALA A 300 -10.84 -4.66 -1.31
N ALA A 301 -9.87 -5.21 -0.58
CA ALA A 301 -9.85 -5.13 0.88
C ALA A 301 -9.57 -3.68 1.32
N GLU A 302 -8.56 -3.05 0.73
CA GLU A 302 -8.16 -1.67 1.02
C GLU A 302 -9.28 -0.68 0.70
N ARG A 303 -10.00 -0.88 -0.42
CA ARG A 303 -11.18 -0.08 -0.77
C ARG A 303 -12.21 -0.09 0.34
N SER A 304 -12.48 -1.26 0.93
CA SER A 304 -13.45 -1.40 2.03
C SER A 304 -13.01 -0.64 3.29
N GLU A 305 -11.72 -0.74 3.63
CA GLU A 305 -11.12 -0.04 4.78
C GLU A 305 -11.12 1.49 4.58
N ILE A 306 -10.73 1.97 3.40
CA ILE A 306 -10.70 3.40 3.06
C ILE A 306 -12.11 3.99 3.06
N ILE A 307 -13.11 3.26 2.56
CA ILE A 307 -14.51 3.69 2.60
C ILE A 307 -14.97 3.83 4.05
N LEU A 308 -14.76 2.80 4.89
CA LEU A 308 -15.14 2.85 6.30
C LEU A 308 -14.48 4.02 7.02
N TYR A 309 -13.17 4.18 6.84
CA TYR A 309 -12.42 5.29 7.41
C TYR A 309 -12.97 6.62 6.94
N SER A 310 -13.14 6.81 5.63
CA SER A 310 -13.63 8.07 5.08
C SER A 310 -15.06 8.39 5.52
N MET A 311 -15.90 7.36 5.74
CA MET A 311 -17.25 7.52 6.27
C MET A 311 -17.27 7.95 7.74
N THR A 312 -16.29 7.53 8.54
CA THR A 312 -16.26 7.73 10.00
C THR A 312 -15.29 8.80 10.48
N LYS A 313 -14.29 9.17 9.67
CA LYS A 313 -13.28 10.18 9.99
C LYS A 313 -13.94 11.51 10.35
N ASN A 314 -13.46 12.12 11.44
CA ASN A 314 -13.93 13.40 11.97
C ASN A 314 -15.42 13.42 12.35
N LEU A 315 -16.02 12.25 12.64
CA LEU A 315 -17.36 12.18 13.22
C LEU A 315 -17.28 12.00 14.73
N ASP A 316 -18.08 12.79 15.44
CA ASP A 316 -18.36 12.52 16.85
C ASP A 316 -19.13 11.21 17.01
N LYS A 317 -18.89 10.52 18.13
CA LYS A 317 -19.59 9.27 18.48
C LYS A 317 -21.12 9.43 18.55
N ASP A 318 -21.59 10.65 18.84
CA ASP A 318 -23.02 10.99 18.91
C ASP A 318 -23.58 11.61 17.63
N SER A 319 -22.75 11.75 16.59
CA SER A 319 -23.19 12.33 15.33
C SER A 319 -24.31 11.50 14.67
N LEU A 320 -25.26 12.19 14.06
CA LEU A 320 -26.41 11.56 13.39
C LEU A 320 -25.97 10.54 12.33
N LEU A 321 -24.94 10.87 11.56
CA LEU A 321 -24.40 9.96 10.55
C LEU A 321 -23.85 8.68 11.20
N PHE A 322 -23.08 8.80 12.29
CA PHE A 322 -22.52 7.62 12.97
C PHE A 322 -23.60 6.70 13.55
N LYS A 323 -24.68 7.27 14.10
CA LYS A 323 -25.85 6.49 14.54
C LYS A 323 -26.52 5.75 13.37
N ILE A 324 -26.71 6.42 12.24
CA ILE A 324 -27.26 5.80 11.02
C ILE A 324 -26.34 4.67 10.52
N LEU A 325 -25.02 4.88 10.52
CA LEU A 325 -24.07 3.85 10.12
C LEU A 325 -24.18 2.60 11.02
N LYS A 326 -24.19 2.78 12.35
CA LYS A 326 -24.37 1.68 13.31
C LYS A 326 -25.67 0.91 13.12
N ASN A 327 -26.78 1.61 12.88
CA ASN A 327 -28.08 0.98 12.63
C ASN A 327 -28.06 0.07 11.40
N ASN A 328 -27.22 0.38 10.41
CA ASN A 328 -27.05 -0.41 9.18
C ASN A 328 -25.88 -1.40 9.24
N LYS A 329 -25.16 -1.48 10.37
CA LYS A 329 -23.86 -2.19 10.50
C LYS A 329 -22.78 -1.69 9.53
N ALA A 330 -22.93 -0.47 9.02
CA ALA A 330 -22.02 0.21 8.10
C ALA A 330 -20.80 0.83 8.81
N ASP A 331 -20.72 0.70 10.13
CA ASP A 331 -19.54 0.98 10.95
C ASP A 331 -18.50 -0.15 10.93
N LYS A 332 -18.74 -1.21 10.13
CA LYS A 332 -17.87 -2.39 10.02
C LYS A 332 -17.49 -2.66 8.56
N ILE A 333 -16.29 -3.21 8.35
CA ILE A 333 -15.75 -3.53 7.02
C ILE A 333 -16.69 -4.43 6.18
N PRO A 334 -17.32 -5.51 6.72
CA PRO A 334 -18.12 -6.42 5.90
C PRO A 334 -19.30 -5.77 5.16
N PHE A 335 -19.83 -4.65 5.67
CA PHE A 335 -20.89 -3.91 4.98
C PHE A 335 -20.41 -3.31 3.65
N TRP A 336 -19.12 -2.94 3.58
CA TRP A 336 -18.54 -2.25 2.42
C TRP A 336 -17.95 -3.21 1.38
N SER A 337 -17.75 -4.48 1.71
CA SER A 337 -17.06 -5.44 0.84
C SER A 337 -17.75 -5.64 -0.52
N ASP A 338 -19.08 -5.73 -0.56
CA ASP A 338 -19.81 -5.89 -1.82
C ASP A 338 -19.63 -4.68 -2.74
N ILE A 339 -19.87 -3.47 -2.22
CA ILE A 339 -19.76 -2.24 -3.02
C ILE A 339 -18.30 -1.96 -3.42
N ALA A 340 -17.33 -2.28 -2.56
CA ALA A 340 -15.91 -2.16 -2.85
C ALA A 340 -15.46 -3.11 -3.97
N SER A 341 -16.05 -4.31 -4.09
CA SER A 341 -15.75 -5.24 -5.18
C SER A 341 -16.17 -4.70 -6.56
N LYS A 342 -17.17 -3.83 -6.61
CA LYS A 342 -17.66 -3.14 -7.82
C LYS A 342 -16.80 -1.94 -8.21
N MET A 343 -15.95 -1.45 -7.32
CA MET A 343 -15.06 -0.29 -7.53
C MET A 343 -13.69 -0.72 -8.09
N LYS A 344 -13.70 -1.56 -9.12
CA LYS A 344 -12.46 -2.04 -9.75
C LYS A 344 -11.65 -0.87 -10.28
N VAL A 345 -10.33 -0.90 -10.10
CA VAL A 345 -9.36 0.13 -10.48
C VAL A 345 -9.61 1.56 -9.95
N PHE A 346 -10.57 1.76 -9.04
CA PHE A 346 -10.86 3.09 -8.48
C PHE A 346 -9.65 3.64 -7.74
N SER A 347 -9.33 4.92 -7.96
CA SER A 347 -8.30 5.62 -7.19
C SER A 347 -8.78 6.00 -5.78
N ASN A 348 -7.86 6.37 -4.88
CA ASN A 348 -8.22 6.84 -3.54
C ASN A 348 -9.15 8.06 -3.61
N THR A 349 -8.94 8.96 -4.56
CA THR A 349 -9.81 10.12 -4.79
C THR A 349 -11.23 9.71 -5.17
N MET A 350 -11.40 8.70 -6.04
CA MET A 350 -12.73 8.20 -6.39
C MET A 350 -13.46 7.57 -5.19
N LEU A 351 -12.75 6.87 -4.31
CA LEU A 351 -13.32 6.35 -3.06
C LEU A 351 -13.78 7.48 -2.13
N ILE A 352 -12.98 8.54 -2.02
CA ILE A 352 -13.35 9.73 -1.24
C ILE A 352 -14.61 10.38 -1.83
N ASP A 353 -14.68 10.55 -3.16
CA ASP A 353 -15.86 11.10 -3.83
C ASP A 353 -17.10 10.25 -3.60
N PHE A 354 -16.96 8.91 -3.65
CA PHE A 354 -18.03 7.97 -3.31
C PHE A 354 -18.56 8.24 -1.90
N THR A 355 -17.67 8.31 -0.90
CA THR A 355 -18.11 8.54 0.49
C THR A 355 -18.77 9.91 0.67
N GLN A 356 -18.27 10.95 0.00
CA GLN A 356 -18.87 12.28 0.05
C GLN A 356 -20.25 12.32 -0.62
N SER A 357 -20.42 11.67 -1.77
CA SER A 357 -21.72 11.54 -2.43
C SER A 357 -22.70 10.77 -1.53
N LEU A 358 -22.28 9.65 -0.95
CA LEU A 358 -23.11 8.84 -0.05
C LEU A 358 -23.55 9.64 1.18
N LYS A 359 -22.64 10.38 1.83
CA LYS A 359 -22.96 11.26 2.97
C LYS A 359 -24.03 12.30 2.60
N LYS A 360 -23.90 12.95 1.44
CA LYS A 360 -24.88 13.93 0.93
C LYS A 360 -26.24 13.28 0.69
N ARG A 361 -26.27 12.08 0.10
CA ARG A 361 -27.51 11.33 -0.18
C ARG A 361 -28.21 10.89 1.11
N ILE A 362 -27.47 10.36 2.08
CA ILE A 362 -28.00 10.01 3.41
C ILE A 362 -28.57 11.25 4.10
N LYS A 363 -27.83 12.36 4.12
CA LYS A 363 -28.29 13.64 4.69
C LYS A 363 -29.61 14.10 4.06
N ASN A 364 -29.71 14.10 2.73
CA ASN A 364 -30.91 14.54 2.02
C ASN A 364 -32.13 13.65 2.33
N ARG A 365 -31.94 12.34 2.41
CA ARG A 365 -33.03 11.39 2.74
C ARG A 365 -33.45 11.48 4.20
N TYR A 366 -32.49 11.71 5.12
CA TYR A 366 -32.78 11.99 6.52
C TYR A 366 -33.56 13.30 6.67
N GLN A 367 -33.21 14.37 5.95
CA GLN A 367 -33.92 15.65 6.05
C GLN A 367 -35.40 15.56 5.64
N LYS A 368 -35.72 14.69 4.67
CA LYS A 368 -37.11 14.45 4.23
C LYS A 368 -37.94 13.61 5.20
N THR A 369 -37.31 12.60 5.82
CA THR A 369 -38.02 11.60 6.64
C THR A 369 -37.93 11.86 8.13
N LYS A 370 -36.90 12.60 8.58
CA LYS A 370 -36.51 12.81 9.98
C LYS A 370 -36.36 11.50 10.77
N ASN A 371 -36.07 10.40 10.08
CA ASN A 371 -35.98 9.06 10.67
C ASN A 371 -34.52 8.62 10.82
N GLU A 372 -34.07 8.38 12.06
CA GLU A 372 -32.72 7.88 12.36
C GLU A 372 -32.55 6.38 12.02
N LYS A 373 -33.64 5.63 11.84
CA LYS A 373 -33.65 4.24 11.35
C LYS A 373 -33.64 4.17 9.83
N LEU A 374 -33.03 5.17 9.18
CA LEU A 374 -32.86 5.20 7.73
C LEU A 374 -32.00 4.00 7.29
N ILE A 375 -32.51 3.24 6.33
CA ILE A 375 -31.79 2.11 5.75
C ILE A 375 -30.90 2.61 4.60
N ILE A 376 -29.62 2.26 4.65
CA ILE A 376 -28.68 2.48 3.54
C ILE A 376 -28.88 1.33 2.56
N ASP A 377 -29.81 1.53 1.63
CA ASP A 377 -30.14 0.56 0.59
C ASP A 377 -29.17 0.62 -0.61
N GLU A 378 -29.25 -0.38 -1.48
CA GLU A 378 -28.45 -0.44 -2.71
C GLU A 378 -28.69 0.76 -3.63
N THR A 379 -29.86 1.39 -3.60
CA THR A 379 -30.15 2.55 -4.46
C THR A 379 -29.30 3.75 -4.09
N LEU A 380 -29.06 3.97 -2.78
CA LEU A 380 -28.16 5.01 -2.29
C LEU A 380 -26.70 4.70 -2.65
N LEU A 381 -26.28 3.45 -2.44
CA LEU A 381 -24.92 2.99 -2.72
C LEU A 381 -24.61 3.07 -4.22
N ASN A 382 -25.46 2.52 -5.08
CA ASN A 382 -25.29 2.55 -6.53
C ASN A 382 -25.38 3.98 -7.09
N GLY A 383 -26.20 4.85 -6.47
CA GLY A 383 -26.23 6.27 -6.81
C GLY A 383 -24.90 6.97 -6.52
N ALA A 384 -24.29 6.72 -5.36
CA ALA A 384 -22.97 7.27 -5.02
C ALA A 384 -21.85 6.66 -5.88
N LEU A 385 -21.95 5.36 -6.19
CA LEU A 385 -21.00 4.66 -7.06
C LEU A 385 -20.99 5.26 -8.47
N ARG A 386 -22.16 5.57 -9.03
CA ARG A 386 -22.28 6.20 -10.35
C ARG A 386 -21.63 7.59 -10.39
N ASP A 387 -21.81 8.39 -9.35
CA ASP A 387 -21.21 9.73 -9.29
C ASP A 387 -19.67 9.65 -9.22
N ALA A 388 -19.14 8.72 -8.40
CA ALA A 388 -17.69 8.53 -8.26
C ALA A 388 -17.06 7.91 -9.53
N GLY A 389 -17.77 6.96 -10.15
CA GLY A 389 -17.33 6.29 -11.38
C GLY A 389 -17.26 7.21 -12.59
N ALA A 390 -17.80 8.44 -12.54
CA ALA A 390 -17.69 9.40 -13.63
C ALA A 390 -16.23 9.80 -13.96
N LYS A 391 -15.30 9.61 -13.01
CA LYS A 391 -13.86 9.86 -13.21
C LYS A 391 -13.10 8.66 -13.79
N LEU A 392 -13.75 7.51 -13.94
CA LEU A 392 -13.19 6.33 -14.59
C LEU A 392 -13.30 6.49 -16.11
N THR A 393 -12.44 7.34 -16.67
CA THR A 393 -12.37 7.65 -18.10
C THR A 393 -11.46 6.68 -18.83
N GLU A 394 -11.56 6.61 -20.16
CA GLU A 394 -10.63 5.85 -21.00
C GLU A 394 -9.18 6.31 -20.78
N GLU A 395 -8.95 7.62 -20.66
CA GLU A 395 -7.64 8.20 -20.34
C GLU A 395 -7.08 7.65 -19.01
N TYR A 396 -7.89 7.61 -17.95
CA TYR A 396 -7.48 7.05 -16.67
C TYR A 396 -7.18 5.54 -16.76
N LEU A 397 -7.98 4.78 -17.53
CA LEU A 397 -7.72 3.36 -17.77
C LEU A 397 -6.41 3.13 -18.55
N ASN A 398 -6.10 4.00 -19.51
CA ASN A 398 -4.83 3.98 -20.24
C ASN A 398 -3.65 4.31 -19.32
N GLN A 399 -3.80 5.26 -18.39
CA GLN A 399 -2.79 5.54 -17.37
C GLN A 399 -2.56 4.36 -16.42
N ILE A 400 -3.60 3.62 -16.04
CA ILE A 400 -3.45 2.38 -15.26
C ILE A 400 -2.75 1.29 -16.08
N ALA A 401 -3.07 1.17 -17.37
CA ALA A 401 -2.40 0.23 -18.27
C ALA A 401 -0.91 0.56 -18.39
N GLN A 402 -0.56 1.84 -18.56
CA GLN A 402 0.82 2.30 -18.59
C GLN A 402 1.53 2.01 -17.26
N PHE A 403 0.89 2.36 -16.13
CA PHE A 403 1.42 2.05 -14.81
C PHE A 403 1.70 0.55 -14.62
N LEU A 404 0.79 -0.33 -15.06
CA LEU A 404 1.03 -1.78 -14.99
C LEU A 404 2.28 -2.20 -15.76
N ASN A 405 2.52 -1.62 -16.95
CA ASN A 405 3.75 -1.90 -17.70
C ASN A 405 4.98 -1.43 -16.92
N ASP A 406 4.94 -0.20 -16.38
CA ASP A 406 6.04 0.37 -15.60
C ASP A 406 6.36 -0.48 -14.36
N VAL A 407 5.35 -0.94 -13.63
CA VAL A 407 5.53 -1.82 -12.45
C VAL A 407 6.08 -3.19 -12.83
N ILE A 408 5.61 -3.78 -13.92
CA ILE A 408 6.13 -5.08 -14.39
C ILE A 408 7.62 -4.98 -14.74
N ILE A 409 8.07 -3.83 -15.23
CA ILE A 409 9.48 -3.62 -15.57
C ILE A 409 10.32 -3.39 -14.30
N ASN A 410 9.83 -2.55 -13.36
CA ASN A 410 10.66 -2.03 -12.28
C ASN A 410 10.50 -2.76 -10.93
N ASN A 411 9.34 -3.37 -10.66
CA ASN A 411 8.99 -3.88 -9.32
C ASN A 411 8.14 -5.16 -9.37
N LEU A 412 8.38 -6.02 -10.37
CA LEU A 412 7.60 -7.25 -10.54
C LEU A 412 7.72 -8.16 -9.32
N ASP A 413 8.93 -8.39 -8.84
CA ASP A 413 9.21 -9.37 -7.78
C ASP A 413 8.60 -8.96 -6.45
N ASP A 414 8.56 -7.66 -6.15
CA ASP A 414 8.00 -7.14 -4.89
C ASP A 414 6.47 -7.16 -4.84
N PHE A 415 5.79 -7.04 -5.99
CA PHE A 415 4.34 -6.81 -6.05
C PHE A 415 3.56 -7.76 -6.96
N GLN A 416 4.06 -8.98 -7.20
CA GLN A 416 3.47 -9.97 -8.13
C GLN A 416 1.95 -10.15 -7.95
N MET A 417 1.49 -10.38 -6.73
CA MET A 417 0.08 -10.59 -6.42
C MET A 417 -0.78 -9.36 -6.72
N ARG A 418 -0.24 -8.16 -6.44
CA ARG A 418 -0.96 -6.90 -6.66
C ARG A 418 -1.05 -6.56 -8.13
N ILE A 419 0.03 -6.80 -8.88
CA ILE A 419 0.06 -6.66 -10.34
C ILE A 419 -0.97 -7.59 -10.97
N HIS A 420 -1.01 -8.86 -10.57
CA HIS A 420 -1.96 -9.83 -11.09
C HIS A 420 -3.42 -9.41 -10.82
N SER A 421 -3.72 -9.02 -9.57
CA SER A 421 -5.05 -8.55 -9.18
C SER A 421 -5.47 -7.30 -9.97
N LEU A 422 -4.58 -6.31 -10.10
CA LEU A 422 -4.88 -5.06 -10.80
C LEU A 422 -5.07 -5.30 -12.31
N LYS A 423 -4.27 -6.19 -12.91
CA LYS A 423 -4.43 -6.61 -14.30
C LYS A 423 -5.80 -7.23 -14.54
N SER A 424 -6.23 -8.16 -13.67
CA SER A 424 -7.56 -8.77 -13.75
C SER A 424 -8.69 -7.75 -13.59
N GLU A 425 -8.54 -6.78 -12.70
CA GLU A 425 -9.50 -5.68 -12.55
C GLU A 425 -9.58 -4.83 -13.82
N LEU A 426 -8.45 -4.47 -14.41
CA LEU A 426 -8.39 -3.68 -15.65
C LEU A 426 -8.98 -4.42 -16.85
N GLU A 427 -8.72 -5.72 -16.99
CA GLU A 427 -9.27 -6.57 -18.06
C GLU A 427 -10.80 -6.61 -18.04
N SER A 428 -11.42 -6.46 -16.87
CA SER A 428 -12.88 -6.39 -16.79
C SER A 428 -13.51 -5.15 -17.44
N TYR A 429 -12.69 -4.15 -17.77
CA TYR A 429 -13.08 -2.99 -18.58
C TYR A 429 -12.75 -3.15 -20.06
N LYS A 430 -12.00 -4.20 -20.45
CA LYS A 430 -11.49 -4.37 -21.82
C LYS A 430 -12.43 -5.05 -22.81
N GLU A 431 -13.61 -5.58 -22.44
CA GLU A 431 -14.55 -6.12 -23.44
C GLU A 431 -16.04 -6.01 -23.09
N VAL A 432 -16.83 -5.37 -23.99
CA VAL A 432 -17.86 -6.04 -24.82
C VAL A 432 -17.99 -5.23 -26.13
N GLU A 433 -17.24 -5.56 -27.19
CA GLU A 433 -17.74 -5.24 -28.53
C GLU A 433 -19.02 -6.07 -28.71
N ILE A 434 -20.17 -5.41 -28.59
CA ILE A 434 -21.45 -6.01 -28.98
C ILE A 434 -21.25 -6.41 -30.44
N PRO A 435 -21.47 -7.68 -30.85
CA PRO A 435 -21.45 -8.03 -32.26
C PRO A 435 -22.41 -7.06 -32.94
N ARG A 436 -21.88 -6.18 -33.81
CA ARG A 436 -22.73 -5.33 -34.64
C ARG A 436 -23.66 -6.30 -35.34
N ARG A 437 -24.95 -6.28 -35.00
CA ARG A 437 -25.95 -6.92 -35.87
C ARG A 437 -25.74 -6.24 -37.21
N GLU A 438 -25.18 -6.97 -38.18
CA GLU A 438 -25.27 -6.53 -39.56
C GLU A 438 -26.76 -6.28 -39.81
N ILE A 439 -27.10 -5.01 -40.06
CA ILE A 439 -28.40 -4.66 -40.62
C ILE A 439 -28.32 -5.11 -42.07
N GLY A 440 -28.41 -6.42 -42.29
CA GLY A 440 -28.56 -7.02 -43.60
C GLY A 440 -29.98 -6.78 -44.06
N PHE A 441 -30.14 -6.01 -45.13
CA PHE A 441 -31.39 -5.97 -45.88
C PHE A 441 -31.64 -7.38 -46.44
N GLN A 442 -32.76 -8.00 -46.06
CA GLN A 442 -33.26 -9.15 -46.81
C GLN A 442 -33.75 -8.63 -48.17
N HIS A 443 -33.00 -8.91 -49.23
CA HIS A 443 -33.57 -8.91 -50.56
C HIS A 443 -34.52 -10.11 -50.64
N ASN A 444 -35.83 -9.83 -50.67
CA ASN A 444 -36.81 -10.77 -51.19
C ASN A 444 -36.53 -10.94 -52.68
N ASP A 445 -35.71 -11.93 -53.03
CA ASP A 445 -35.71 -12.46 -54.38
C ASP A 445 -36.93 -13.36 -54.52
N GLU A 446 -38.01 -12.73 -54.99
CA GLU A 446 -39.02 -13.40 -55.78
C GLU A 446 -38.32 -13.99 -57.02
N SER A 447 -38.22 -15.32 -57.05
CA SER A 447 -38.16 -16.04 -58.31
C SER A 447 -39.26 -17.09 -58.32
N GLU A 448 -40.39 -16.65 -58.86
CA GLU A 448 -41.35 -17.51 -59.52
C GLU A 448 -40.69 -18.35 -60.62
N VAL A 449 -41.27 -19.54 -60.82
CA VAL A 449 -41.14 -20.54 -61.89
C VAL A 449 -40.10 -21.64 -61.69
#